data_AF-A0A6P0S277-F1
#
_entry.id   AF-A0A6P0S277-F1
#
_cell.length_a   1.000
_cell.length_b   1.000
_cell.length_c   1.000
_cell.angle_alpha   90.00
_cell.angle_beta   90.00
_cell.angle_gamma   90.00
#
_symmetry.space_group_name_H-M   'P 1'
#
loop_
_entity.id
_entity.type
_entity.pdbx_description
1 polymer ?
#
loop_
_entity_poly.entity_id
_entity_poly.type
_entity_poly.pdbx_seq_one_letter_code
_entity_poly.pdbx_strand_id
1 'polypeptide(L)' 'KLMEQFYNQLKEPGVTKAEALHRAQQALLNDQHYQNPSSWAPYILVGNWR' A
#
# COMPACT_ATOMS: atom_id res chain seq x y z
N LYS A 1 4.27 -8.13 2.87
CA LYS A 1 3.04 -8.13 2.04
C LYS A 1 2.54 -6.72 1.69
N LEU A 2 2.26 -5.80 2.63
CA LEU A 2 1.90 -4.42 2.24
C LEU A 2 3.00 -3.76 1.39
N MET A 3 4.23 -3.77 1.89
CA MET A 3 5.36 -3.17 1.18
C MET A 3 5.67 -3.86 -0.16
N GLU A 4 5.44 -5.16 -0.24
CA GLU A 4 5.60 -5.93 -1.48
C GLU A 4 4.56 -5.50 -2.53
N GLN A 5 3.29 -5.37 -2.14
CA GLN A 5 2.24 -4.85 -2.99
C GLN A 5 2.48 -3.37 -3.34
N PHE A 6 2.95 -2.56 -2.39
CA PHE A 6 3.33 -1.17 -2.62
C PHE A 6 4.40 -1.05 -3.70
N TYR A 7 5.49 -1.81 -3.60
CA TYR A 7 6.55 -1.79 -4.60
C TYR A 7 6.11 -2.39 -5.95
N ASN A 8 5.15 -3.30 -5.96
CA ASN A 8 4.56 -3.77 -7.22
C ASN A 8 3.73 -2.68 -7.90
N GLN A 9 2.90 -1.96 -7.14
CA GLN A 9 2.10 -0.84 -7.64
C GLN A 9 2.97 0.36 -8.05
N LEU A 10 4.08 0.60 -7.35
CA LEU A 10 5.00 1.71 -7.67
C LEU A 10 5.81 1.48 -8.95
N LYS A 11 5.91 0.24 -9.45
CA LYS A 11 6.54 -0.05 -10.75
C LYS A 11 5.69 0.41 -11.93
N GLU A 12 4.40 0.69 -11.72
CA GLU A 12 3.52 1.19 -12.76
C GLU A 12 3.89 2.64 -13.14
N PRO A 13 4.15 2.91 -14.43
CA PRO A 13 4.45 4.26 -14.88
C PRO A 13 3.30 5.23 -14.57
N GLY A 14 3.60 6.36 -13.94
CA GLY A 14 2.60 7.39 -13.61
C GLY A 14 1.87 7.20 -12.29
N VAL A 15 2.14 6.12 -11.54
CA VAL A 15 1.58 5.91 -10.20
C VAL A 15 2.42 6.67 -9.17
N THR A 16 1.76 7.54 -8.39
CA THR A 16 2.41 8.25 -7.27
C THR A 16 2.61 7.32 -6.08
N LYS A 17 3.54 7.64 -5.19
CA LYS A 17 3.76 6.87 -3.96
C LYS A 17 2.50 6.79 -3.08
N ALA A 18 1.70 7.86 -3.05
CA ALA A 18 0.44 7.87 -2.32
C ALA A 18 -0.58 6.89 -2.92
N GLU A 19 -0.70 6.91 -4.25
CA GLU A 19 -1.59 5.99 -4.99
C GLU A 19 -1.14 4.53 -4.86
N ALA A 20 0.16 4.27 -4.98
CA ALA A 20 0.72 2.93 -4.79
C ALA A 20 0.45 2.38 -3.38
N LEU A 21 0.53 3.24 -2.35
CA LEU A 21 0.21 2.84 -0.98
C LEU A 21 -1.28 2.56 -0.81
N HIS A 22 -2.15 3.41 -1.35
CA HIS A 22 -3.59 3.24 -1.28
C HIS A 22 -4.02 1.91 -1.91
N ARG A 23 -3.53 1.61 -3.13
CA ARG A 23 -3.78 0.35 -3.83
C ARG A 23 -3.26 -0.86 -3.07
N ALA A 24 -2.07 -0.75 -2.46
CA ALA A 24 -1.52 -1.82 -1.64
C ALA A 24 -2.36 -2.08 -0.38
N GLN A 25 -2.90 -1.03 0.26
CA GLN A 25 -3.80 -1.16 1.40
C GLN A 25 -5.13 -1.83 0.98
N GLN A 26 -5.73 -1.41 -0.14
CA GLN A 26 -6.94 -2.02 -0.70
C GLN A 26 -6.74 -3.50 -1.07
N ALA A 27 -5.60 -3.84 -1.68
CA ALA A 27 -5.26 -5.22 -2.03
C ALA A 27 -5.19 -6.13 -0.79
N LEU A 28 -4.69 -5.61 0.35
CA LEU A 28 -4.66 -6.36 1.59
C LEU A 28 -6.02 -6.45 2.29
N LEU A 29 -6.88 -5.44 2.16
CA LEU A 29 -8.24 -5.49 2.71
C LEU A 29 -9.10 -6.57 2.04
N ASN A 30 -8.81 -6.88 0.77
CA ASN A 30 -9.51 -7.92 0.00
C ASN A 30 -8.93 -9.33 0.20
N ASP A 31 -7.78 -9.48 0.87
CA ASP A 31 -7.21 -10.80 1.18
C ASP A 31 -7.74 -11.28 2.54
N GLN A 32 -8.54 -12.35 2.53
CA GLN A 32 -9.17 -12.94 3.73
C GLN A 32 -8.15 -13.36 4.81
N HIS A 33 -6.86 -13.53 4.46
CA HIS A 33 -5.80 -13.85 5.42
C HIS A 33 -5.19 -12.60 6.11
N TYR A 34 -5.52 -11.39 5.67
CA TYR A 34 -4.96 -10.11 6.18
C TYR A 34 -5.99 -9.17 6.81
N GLN A 35 -7.16 -9.69 7.15
CA GLN A 35 -8.22 -8.94 7.85
C GLN A 35 -7.79 -8.39 9.21
N ASN A 36 -6.68 -8.89 9.80
CA ASN A 36 -6.16 -8.36 11.06
C ASN A 36 -5.43 -7.01 10.84
N PRO A 37 -5.91 -5.90 11.46
CA PRO A 37 -5.36 -4.56 11.28
C PRO A 37 -3.86 -4.41 11.53
N SER A 38 -3.28 -5.28 12.36
CA SER A 38 -1.85 -5.30 12.70
C SER A 38 -0.91 -5.47 11.50
N SER A 39 -1.42 -5.97 10.36
CA SER A 39 -0.60 -6.19 9.14
C SER A 39 -0.44 -4.94 8.24
N TRP A 40 -1.32 -3.95 8.36
CA TRP A 40 -1.37 -2.79 7.46
C TRP A 40 -1.47 -1.43 8.16
N ALA A 41 -1.89 -1.40 9.42
CA ALA A 41 -2.06 -0.15 10.19
C ALA A 41 -0.77 0.61 10.57
N PRO A 42 0.46 0.04 10.68
CA PRO A 42 1.59 0.82 11.16
C PRO A 42 2.25 1.70 10.09
N TYR A 43 1.78 1.68 8.85
CA TYR A 43 2.41 2.39 7.74
C TYR A 43 1.67 3.70 7.45
N ILE A 44 2.25 4.81 7.90
CA ILE A 44 1.79 6.16 7.57
C ILE A 44 2.82 6.80 6.66
N LEU A 45 2.40 7.23 5.47
CA LEU A 45 3.27 7.97 4.55
C LEU A 45 3.26 9.44 4.97
N VAL A 46 4.39 9.94 5.50
CA VAL A 46 4.57 11.36 5.87
C VAL A 46 5.55 12.00 4.91
N GLY A 47 5.15 13.08 4.24
CA GLY A 47 6.00 13.86 3.32
C GLY A 47 5.21 14.57 2.23
N ASN A 48 5.76 15.66 1.71
CA ASN A 48 5.20 16.39 0.58
C ASN A 48 5.78 15.79 -0.72
N TRP A 49 5.08 14.81 -1.27
CA TRP A 49 5.52 14.05 -2.44
C TRP A 49 4.94 14.67 -3.71
N ARG A 50 5.54 15.79 -4.14
CA ARG A 50 5.40 16.31 -5.49
C ARG A 50 6.35 15.60 -6.44
#